data_AF-A0A530CF20-F1
#
_entry.id   AF-A0A530CF20-F1
#
_cell.length_a   1.000
_cell.length_b   1.000
_cell.length_c   1.000
_cell.angle_alpha   90.00
_cell.angle_beta   90.00
_cell.angle_gamma   90.00
#
_symmetry.space_group_name_H-M   'P 1'
#
loop_
_entity.id
_entity.type
_entity.pdbx_description
1 polymer ?
#
loop_
_entity_poly.entity_id
_entity_poly.type
_entity_poly.pdbx_seq_one_letter_code
_entity_poly.pdbx_strand_id
1 'polypeptide(L)' 'MIVKTEVVKERVPPAYLIPPPPNWSKPGGPATAGDFVERGDVNGSARNVCAMRLAKVAEWDKP' A
#
# COMPACT_ATOMS: atom_id res chain seq x y z
N MET A 1 -27.00 -14.96 -36.19
CA MET A 1 -25.87 -15.15 -35.27
C MET A 1 -25.85 -13.96 -34.33
N ILE A 2 -26.09 -14.16 -33.04
CA ILE A 2 -26.10 -13.08 -32.03
C ILE A 2 -24.71 -13.04 -31.41
N VAL A 3 -24.01 -11.91 -31.52
CA VAL A 3 -22.69 -11.71 -30.91
C VAL A 3 -22.88 -10.98 -29.60
N LYS A 4 -22.46 -11.59 -28.49
CA LYS A 4 -22.42 -10.95 -27.17
C LYS A 4 -21.01 -10.40 -26.97
N THR A 5 -20.91 -9.08 -26.81
CA THR A 5 -19.65 -8.41 -26.45
C THR A 5 -19.61 -8.26 -24.94
N GLU A 6 -18.61 -8.86 -24.30
CA GLU A 6 -18.35 -8.70 -22.87
C GLU A 6 -17.10 -7.83 -22.68
N VAL A 7 -17.21 -6.81 -21.83
CA VAL A 7 -16.06 -6.01 -21.41
C VAL A 7 -15.52 -6.63 -20.13
N VAL A 8 -14.44 -7.41 -20.24
CA VAL A 8 -13.75 -7.99 -19.09
C VAL A 8 -12.79 -6.95 -18.52
N LYS A 9 -12.97 -6.60 -17.25
CA LYS A 9 -12.04 -5.74 -16.54
C LYS A 9 -10.75 -6.50 -16.24
N GLU A 10 -9.63 -5.95 -16.69
CA GLU A 10 -8.32 -6.47 -16.34
C GLU A 10 -8.04 -6.29 -14.83
N ARG A 11 -7.58 -7.36 -14.18
CA ARG A 11 -7.34 -7.40 -12.74
C ARG A 11 -5.89 -7.12 -12.43
N VAL A 12 -5.65 -6.43 -11.31
CA VAL A 12 -4.30 -6.16 -10.83
C VAL A 12 -3.67 -7.46 -10.33
N PRO A 13 -2.44 -7.83 -10.77
CA PRO A 13 -1.76 -9.00 -10.22
C PRO A 13 -1.60 -8.90 -8.69
N PRO A 14 -1.88 -9.98 -7.93
CA PRO A 14 -1.88 -9.92 -6.46
C PRO A 14 -0.56 -9.44 -5.84
N ALA A 15 0.57 -9.73 -6.50
CA ALA A 15 1.89 -9.29 -6.06
C ALA A 15 2.02 -7.75 -5.97
N TYR A 16 1.23 -7.00 -6.74
CA TYR A 16 1.24 -5.53 -6.72
C TYR A 16 0.23 -4.93 -5.73
N LEU A 17 -0.62 -5.74 -5.08
CA LEU A 17 -1.61 -5.29 -4.10
C LEU A 17 -1.14 -5.50 -2.64
N ILE A 18 0.10 -5.94 -2.44
CA ILE A 18 0.67 -6.17 -1.11
C ILE A 18 0.88 -4.82 -0.40
N PRO A 19 0.20 -4.56 0.74
CA PRO A 19 0.35 -3.30 1.45
C PRO A 19 1.75 -3.13 2.03
N PRO A 20 2.26 -1.89 2.12
CA PRO A 20 3.53 -1.63 2.78
C PRO A 20 3.45 -1.98 4.28
N PRO A 21 4.59 -2.26 4.93
CA PRO A 21 4.63 -2.51 6.36
C PRO A 21 4.02 -1.36 7.18
N PRO A 22 3.41 -1.64 8.35
CA PRO A 22 2.85 -0.60 9.20
C PRO A 22 3.93 0.33 9.74
N ASN A 23 3.53 1.56 10.09
CA ASN A 23 4.40 2.50 10.78
C ASN A 23 4.94 1.90 12.07
N TRP A 24 6.18 2.27 12.40
CA TRP A 24 6.77 1.86 13.65
C TRP A 24 6.09 2.52 14.85
N SER A 25 5.87 1.73 15.89
CA SER A 25 5.32 2.14 17.19
C SER A 25 6.09 1.38 18.26
N LYS A 26 6.98 2.07 18.99
CA LYS A 26 7.38 1.63 20.33
C LYS A 26 6.48 2.35 21.35
N PRO A 27 6.17 1.74 22.51
CA PRO A 27 5.65 2.49 23.64
C PRO A 27 6.59 3.65 23.96
N GLY A 28 6.09 4.89 23.95
CA GLY A 28 6.90 6.10 24.15
C GLY A 28 7.48 6.72 22.89
N GLY A 29 7.30 6.12 21.71
CA GLY A 29 7.77 6.66 20.44
C GLY A 29 9.29 6.60 20.26
N PRO A 30 9.82 7.26 19.22
CA PRO A 30 11.25 7.36 19.00
C PRO A 30 11.88 8.23 20.08
N ALA A 31 12.91 7.69 20.76
CA ALA A 31 13.58 8.39 21.85
C ALA A 31 14.83 9.15 21.36
N THR A 32 15.42 8.70 20.24
CA THR A 32 16.66 9.25 19.69
C THR A 32 16.56 9.44 18.18
N ALA A 33 17.39 10.33 17.63
CA ALA A 33 17.53 10.44 16.17
C ALA A 33 18.05 9.14 15.52
N GLY A 34 18.80 8.33 16.26
CA GLY A 34 19.29 7.02 15.82
C GLY A 34 18.17 6.00 15.56
N ASP A 35 17.06 6.08 16.30
CA ASP A 35 15.88 5.21 16.10
C ASP A 35 15.28 5.35 14.68
N PHE A 36 15.40 6.54 14.07
CA PHE A 36 14.93 6.78 12.70
C PHE A 36 15.93 6.28 11.65
N VAL A 37 17.24 6.33 11.96
CA VAL A 37 18.33 5.98 11.04
C VAL A 37 18.52 4.47 10.92
N GLU A 38 18.50 3.71 12.03
CA GLU A 38 18.76 2.26 12.05
C GLU A 38 17.77 1.42 11.23
N ARG A 39 16.55 1.93 10.99
CA ARG A 39 15.49 1.20 10.27
C ARG A 39 15.18 1.75 8.87
N GLY A 40 15.72 2.92 8.51
CA GLY A 40 15.45 3.58 7.24
C GLY A 40 14.06 4.22 7.12
N ASP A 41 13.43 4.59 8.24
CA ASP A 41 12.11 5.26 8.29
C ASP A 41 12.23 6.79 8.12
N VAL A 42 13.10 7.23 7.20
CA VAL A 42 13.37 8.66 6.91
C VAL A 42 12.13 9.42 6.41
N ASN A 43 11.04 8.73 6.07
CA ASN A 43 9.82 9.37 5.56
C ASN A 43 8.54 8.55 5.83
N GLY A 44 8.13 8.43 7.09
CA GLY A 44 6.85 7.78 7.48
C GLY A 44 5.63 8.37 6.76
N SER A 45 5.65 9.67 6.43
CA SER A 45 4.59 10.30 5.63
C SER A 45 4.51 9.76 4.20
N ALA A 46 5.63 9.50 3.53
CA ALA A 46 5.61 8.87 2.21
C ALA A 46 5.06 7.44 2.27
N ARG A 47 5.39 6.67 3.32
CA ARG A 47 4.83 5.33 3.54
C ARG A 47 3.32 5.37 3.72
N ASN A 48 2.80 6.32 4.49
CA ASN A 48 1.35 6.52 4.66
C ASN A 48 0.67 6.81 3.32
N VAL A 49 1.24 7.68 2.50
CA VAL A 49 0.69 8.02 1.18
C VAL A 49 0.69 6.79 0.27
N CYS A 50 1.76 5.99 0.27
CA CYS A 50 1.81 4.73 -0.47
C CYS A 50 0.72 3.76 -0.01
N ALA A 51 0.54 3.57 1.30
CA ALA A 51 -0.50 2.71 1.85
C ALA A 51 -1.91 3.16 1.44
N MET A 52 -2.19 4.45 1.52
CA MET A 52 -3.48 5.03 1.13
C MET A 52 -3.77 4.86 -0.37
N ARG A 53 -2.76 5.06 -1.23
CA ARG A 53 -2.91 4.88 -2.68
C ARG A 53 -3.19 3.42 -3.02
N LEU A 54 -2.46 2.51 -2.40
CA LEU A 54 -2.64 1.08 -2.65
C LEU A 54 -4.02 0.58 -2.19
N ALA A 55 -4.52 1.08 -1.07
CA ALA A 55 -5.87 0.77 -0.59
C ALA A 55 -6.94 1.14 -1.64
N LYS A 56 -6.81 2.29 -2.30
CA LYS A 56 -7.71 2.70 -3.39
C LYS A 56 -7.61 1.81 -4.62
N VAL A 57 -6.40 1.37 -4.98
CA VAL A 57 -6.19 0.43 -6.11
C VAL A 57 -6.79 -0.93 -5.79
N ALA A 58 -6.59 -1.45 -4.58
CA ALA A 58 -7.18 -2.70 -4.14
C ALA A 58 -8.72 -2.63 -4.06
N GLU A 59 -9.27 -1.49 -3.66
CA GLU A 59 -10.71 -1.24 -3.69
C GLU A 59 -11.25 -1.18 -5.11
N TRP A 60 -10.58 -0.45 -6.01
CA TRP A 60 -10.92 -0.45 -7.41
C TRP A 60 -10.89 -1.87 -7.95
N ASP A 61 -9.88 -2.68 -7.65
CA ASP A 61 -9.73 -4.02 -8.21
C ASP A 61 -10.86 -4.99 -7.83
N LYS A 62 -11.63 -4.78 -6.74
CA LYS A 62 -12.69 -5.72 -6.29
C LYS A 62 -13.62 -6.22 -7.43
N PRO A 63 -14.02 -7.51 -7.39
CA PRO A 63 -14.90 -8.12 -8.39
C PRO A 63 -16.29 -7.48 -8.44
#